data_AF-A0A926IY66-F1
#
_entry.id   AF-A0A926IY66-F1
#
_cell.length_a   1.000
_cell.length_b   1.000
_cell.length_c   1.000
_cell.angle_alpha   90.00
_cell.angle_beta   90.00
_cell.angle_gamma   90.00
#
_symmetry.space_group_name_H-M   'P 1'
#
loop_
_entity.id
_entity.type
_entity.pdbx_description
1 polymer ?
#
loop_
_entity_poly.entity_id
_entity_poly.type
_entity_poly.pdbx_seq_one_letter_code
_entity_poly.pdbx_strand_id
1 'polypeptide(L)'
;MSLSHLRRTGLSAALLALAWTALAAPPEPAKGTVTGTLTLDGKKIPLKHAVAYTYDSTMAPGKKNVSLLLSDRPVSEKAFKENFVWAPGEPLVPGLFEGAWKSLHMEKVLDGVAITFGPDGKVMLLAVLVGGQDKMFDLMGSDFVAEVKSAGPRLVGKLRTATDPLDTGSSKVGLQASFDVPATNLK
;
A
#
# COMPACT_ATOMS: atom_id res chain seq x y z
N MET A 1 18.26 -73.75 48.31
CA MET A 1 17.21 -73.44 47.32
C MET A 1 16.25 -72.44 47.94
N SER A 2 16.20 -71.20 47.43
CA SER A 2 15.00 -70.38 47.21
C SER A 2 15.41 -68.90 47.17
N LEU A 3 15.63 -68.40 45.95
CA LEU A 3 15.62 -66.99 45.59
C LEU A 3 14.15 -66.54 45.46
N SER A 4 13.79 -65.40 46.05
CA SER A 4 12.63 -64.55 45.71
C SER A 4 12.44 -63.51 46.83
N HIS A 5 12.18 -62.21 46.65
CA HIS A 5 11.83 -61.39 45.50
C HIS A 5 12.33 -59.96 45.76
N LEU A 6 13.12 -59.42 44.84
CA LEU A 6 13.49 -58.00 44.79
C LEU A 6 12.31 -57.21 44.19
N ARG A 7 11.49 -56.57 45.03
CA ARG A 7 10.46 -55.63 44.57
C ARG A 7 11.13 -54.30 44.21
N ARG A 8 11.34 -54.06 42.91
CA ARG A 8 11.62 -52.73 42.36
C ARG A 8 10.31 -52.11 41.91
N THR A 9 9.82 -51.14 42.68
CA THR A 9 8.78 -50.20 42.27
C THR A 9 9.32 -48.79 42.48
N GLY A 10 9.40 -48.01 41.41
CA GLY A 10 9.90 -46.64 41.45
C GLY A 10 10.00 -46.03 40.05
N LEU A 11 8.85 -45.90 39.38
CA LEU A 11 8.66 -44.86 38.35
C LEU A 11 8.63 -43.50 39.04
N SER A 12 9.40 -42.54 38.52
CA SER A 12 9.14 -41.07 38.49
C SER A 12 10.38 -40.42 37.85
N ALA A 13 10.32 -39.91 36.61
CA ALA A 13 9.81 -38.59 36.24
C ALA A 13 10.69 -37.46 36.85
N ALA A 14 11.17 -36.43 36.15
CA ALA A 14 11.06 -36.02 34.76
C ALA A 14 12.22 -35.02 34.50
N LEU A 15 12.72 -34.97 33.27
CA LEU A 15 13.62 -33.90 32.81
C LEU A 15 12.88 -32.55 32.87
N LEU A 16 13.37 -31.61 33.66
CA LEU A 16 13.07 -30.18 33.49
C LEU A 16 14.09 -29.60 32.51
N ALA A 17 13.75 -29.60 31.23
CA ALA A 17 14.38 -28.69 30.27
C ALA A 17 13.53 -27.42 30.22
N LEU A 18 14.01 -26.35 30.88
CA LEU A 18 13.43 -25.01 30.70
C LEU A 18 13.66 -24.56 29.26
N ALA A 19 12.65 -24.69 28.42
CA ALA A 19 12.59 -24.00 27.15
C ALA A 19 12.34 -22.51 27.42
N TRP A 20 13.41 -21.71 27.35
CA TRP A 20 13.30 -20.27 27.13
C TRP A 20 12.71 -20.05 25.72
N THR A 21 11.40 -19.86 25.65
CA THR A 21 10.79 -19.27 24.46
C THR A 21 11.11 -17.79 24.46
N ALA A 22 12.22 -17.43 23.80
CA ALA A 22 12.45 -16.06 23.38
C ALA A 22 11.23 -15.63 22.56
N LEU A 23 10.45 -14.69 23.09
CA LEU A 23 9.39 -14.01 22.34
C LEU A 23 10.11 -13.26 21.22
N ALA A 24 10.18 -13.87 20.03
CA ALA A 24 10.67 -13.18 18.85
C ALA A 24 9.78 -11.96 18.66
N ALA A 25 10.36 -10.76 18.73
CA ALA A 25 9.66 -9.55 18.33
C ALA A 25 9.09 -9.79 16.93
N PRO A 26 7.83 -9.41 16.66
CA PRO A 26 7.26 -9.57 15.32
C PRO A 26 8.20 -8.90 14.32
N PRO A 27 8.53 -9.57 13.19
CA PRO A 27 9.46 -9.02 12.23
C PRO A 27 9.00 -7.63 11.82
N GLU A 28 9.92 -6.66 11.81
CA GLU A 28 9.61 -5.34 11.25
C GLU A 28 9.04 -5.53 9.84
N PRO A 29 7.94 -4.84 9.49
CA PRO A 29 7.35 -4.98 8.16
C PRO A 29 8.43 -4.68 7.12
N ALA A 30 8.74 -5.67 6.28
CA ALA A 30 9.78 -5.55 5.27
C ALA A 30 9.52 -4.33 4.40
N LYS A 31 10.52 -3.41 4.34
CA LYS A 31 10.43 -2.18 3.53
C LYS A 31 10.03 -2.54 2.10
N GLY A 32 9.00 -1.87 1.61
CA GLY A 32 8.57 -2.03 0.23
C GLY A 32 9.58 -1.47 -0.77
N THR A 33 9.53 -1.96 -2.01
CA THR A 33 10.34 -1.46 -3.12
C THR A 33 9.46 -0.86 -4.20
N VAL A 34 9.90 0.25 -4.79
CA VAL A 34 9.35 0.82 -6.01
C VAL A 34 10.48 1.17 -6.96
N THR A 35 10.24 0.98 -8.25
CA THR A 35 11.09 1.49 -9.32
C THR A 35 10.20 2.04 -10.41
N GLY A 36 10.45 3.28 -10.83
CA GLY A 36 9.67 3.87 -11.91
C GLY A 36 10.00 5.32 -12.16
N THR A 37 9.34 5.88 -13.17
CA THR A 37 9.42 7.28 -13.52
C THR A 37 8.03 7.80 -13.85
N LEU A 38 7.69 8.95 -13.28
CA LEU A 38 6.63 9.83 -13.75
C LEU A 38 7.28 10.87 -14.66
N THR A 39 6.78 11.03 -15.87
CA THR A 39 7.16 12.09 -16.80
C THR A 39 5.99 13.05 -16.91
N LEU A 40 6.23 14.34 -16.67
CA LEU A 40 5.24 15.40 -16.85
C LEU A 40 5.84 16.50 -17.71
N ASP A 41 5.27 16.73 -18.89
CA ASP A 41 5.74 17.73 -19.85
C ASP A 41 7.26 17.63 -20.14
N GLY A 42 7.75 16.40 -20.22
CA GLY A 42 9.17 16.08 -20.42
C GLY A 42 10.04 16.12 -19.16
N LYS A 43 9.56 16.66 -18.03
CA LYS A 43 10.23 16.57 -16.73
C LYS A 43 10.11 15.14 -16.20
N LYS A 44 11.24 14.48 -15.94
CA LYS A 44 11.29 13.15 -15.33
C LYS A 44 11.39 13.25 -13.81
N ILE A 45 10.50 12.55 -13.12
CA ILE A 45 10.38 12.45 -11.68
C ILE A 45 10.60 10.98 -11.29
N PRO A 46 11.72 10.62 -10.66
CA PRO A 46 11.99 9.25 -10.27
C PRO A 46 11.11 8.86 -9.07
N LEU A 47 10.39 7.74 -9.17
CA LEU A 47 9.57 7.20 -8.09
C LEU A 47 10.41 6.23 -7.26
N LYS A 48 10.78 6.64 -6.04
CA LYS A 48 11.73 5.94 -5.17
C LYS A 48 11.11 5.48 -3.85
N HIS A 49 10.00 6.08 -3.48
CA HIS A 49 9.31 5.79 -2.23
C HIS A 49 7.91 5.28 -2.53
N ALA A 50 7.48 4.29 -1.76
CA ALA A 50 6.14 3.76 -1.87
C ALA A 50 5.59 3.35 -0.52
N VAL A 51 4.31 3.61 -0.35
CA VAL A 51 3.54 3.30 0.85
C VAL A 51 2.17 2.80 0.42
N ALA A 52 1.69 1.72 1.03
CA ALA A 52 0.35 1.21 0.78
C ALA A 52 -0.38 0.90 2.09
N TYR A 53 -1.69 1.20 2.11
CA TYR A 53 -2.56 0.86 3.23
C TYR A 53 -3.85 0.20 2.79
N THR A 54 -4.30 -0.75 3.60
CA THR A 54 -5.61 -1.38 3.51
C THR A 54 -6.60 -0.72 4.48
N TYR A 55 -7.83 -0.50 4.03
CA TYR A 55 -8.92 0.06 4.83
C TYR A 55 -10.28 -0.52 4.43
N ASP A 56 -11.28 -0.42 5.30
CA ASP A 56 -12.63 -0.93 5.01
C ASP A 56 -13.32 -0.14 3.90
N SER A 57 -13.91 -0.86 2.95
CA SER A 57 -14.66 -0.27 1.86
C SER A 57 -16.04 0.18 2.35
N THR A 58 -16.36 1.46 2.16
CA THR A 58 -17.70 2.01 2.41
C THR A 58 -18.74 1.52 1.43
N MET A 59 -18.31 1.24 0.20
CA MET A 59 -19.17 0.79 -0.89
C MET A 59 -19.43 -0.71 -0.85
N ALA A 60 -18.55 -1.48 -0.19
CA ALA A 60 -18.63 -2.93 -0.10
C ALA A 60 -18.32 -3.40 1.32
N PRO A 61 -19.32 -3.41 2.23
CA PRO A 61 -19.13 -3.82 3.62
C PRO A 61 -18.42 -5.17 3.76
N GLY A 62 -17.46 -5.24 4.67
CA GLY A 62 -16.65 -6.44 4.91
C GLY A 62 -15.53 -6.69 3.88
N LYS A 63 -15.38 -5.81 2.87
CA LYS A 63 -14.28 -5.85 1.93
C LYS A 63 -13.29 -4.70 2.16
N LYS A 64 -12.05 -4.87 1.69
CA LYS A 64 -10.98 -3.89 1.86
C LYS A 64 -10.63 -3.21 0.54
N ASN A 65 -10.34 -1.91 0.60
CA ASN A 65 -9.66 -1.16 -0.44
C ASN A 65 -8.16 -1.08 -0.12
N VAL A 66 -7.35 -0.73 -1.11
CA VAL A 66 -5.91 -0.47 -0.94
C VAL A 66 -5.54 0.87 -1.56
N SER A 67 -5.01 1.80 -0.78
CA SER A 67 -4.40 3.02 -1.32
C SER A 67 -2.88 2.88 -1.39
N LEU A 68 -2.29 3.35 -2.47
CA LEU A 68 -0.85 3.32 -2.79
C LEU A 68 -0.39 4.72 -3.17
N LEU A 69 0.68 5.22 -2.54
CA LEU A 69 1.42 6.40 -3.01
C LEU A 69 2.78 5.94 -3.54
N LEU A 70 3.13 6.42 -4.73
CA LEU A 70 4.48 6.33 -5.30
C LEU A 70 5.03 7.74 -5.44
N SER A 71 6.22 8.03 -4.89
CA SER A 71 6.74 9.40 -4.81
C SER A 71 8.25 9.52 -4.94
N ASP A 72 8.71 10.73 -5.23
CA ASP A 72 10.13 11.14 -5.29
C ASP A 72 10.79 11.22 -3.91
N ARG A 73 9.99 11.46 -2.86
CA ARG A 73 10.39 11.65 -1.47
C ARG A 73 9.55 10.82 -0.51
N PRO A 74 10.08 10.45 0.67
CA PRO A 74 9.32 9.67 1.64
C PRO A 74 8.18 10.51 2.24
N VAL A 75 7.07 9.83 2.55
CA VAL A 75 5.93 10.39 3.29
C VAL A 75 5.77 9.61 4.59
N SER A 76 5.53 10.32 5.70
CA SER A 76 5.27 9.65 6.97
C SER A 76 3.94 8.89 6.93
N GLU A 77 3.85 7.76 7.64
CA GLU A 77 2.59 7.01 7.78
C GLU A 77 1.44 7.91 8.23
N LYS A 78 1.67 8.76 9.24
CA LYS A 78 0.69 9.71 9.73
C LYS A 78 0.20 10.65 8.62
N ALA A 79 1.12 11.28 7.89
CA ALA A 79 0.76 12.17 6.78
C ALA A 79 0.05 11.42 5.65
N PHE A 80 0.39 10.16 5.39
CA PHE A 80 -0.34 9.37 4.42
C PHE A 80 -1.78 9.12 4.87
N LYS A 81 -1.97 8.64 6.10
CA LYS A 81 -3.28 8.29 6.66
C LYS A 81 -4.23 9.48 6.72
N GLU A 82 -3.73 10.65 7.11
CA GLU A 82 -4.54 11.87 7.24
C GLU A 82 -4.98 12.43 5.87
N ASN A 83 -4.20 12.22 4.81
CA ASN A 83 -4.38 12.94 3.55
C ASN A 83 -4.80 12.07 2.35
N PHE A 84 -4.58 10.75 2.39
CA PHE A 84 -4.81 9.86 1.23
C PHE A 84 -5.79 8.72 1.48
N VAL A 85 -6.24 8.52 2.73
CA VAL A 85 -7.17 7.45 3.07
C VAL A 85 -8.59 7.99 3.02
N TRP A 86 -9.42 7.35 2.19
CA TRP A 86 -10.86 7.60 2.18
C TRP A 86 -11.47 6.90 3.39
N ALA A 87 -11.87 7.66 4.40
CA ALA A 87 -12.42 7.11 5.63
C ALA A 87 -13.84 6.52 5.44
N PRO A 88 -14.28 5.61 6.34
CA PRO A 88 -15.65 5.13 6.35
C PRO A 88 -16.65 6.23 6.74
N GLY A 89 -17.56 6.61 5.82
CA GLY A 89 -18.70 7.47 6.13
C GLY A 89 -18.73 8.84 5.46
N GLU A 90 -17.79 9.18 4.57
CA GLU A 90 -17.93 10.35 3.70
C GLU A 90 -18.82 9.98 2.50
N PRO A 91 -19.97 10.66 2.30
CA PRO A 91 -20.92 10.31 1.26
C PRO A 91 -20.27 10.49 -0.11
N LEU A 92 -20.29 9.42 -0.92
CA LEU A 92 -20.05 9.53 -2.35
C LEU A 92 -21.12 10.44 -2.95
N VAL A 93 -20.79 11.71 -3.15
CA VAL A 93 -21.57 12.53 -4.10
C VAL A 93 -21.27 11.94 -5.48
N PRO A 94 -22.28 11.45 -6.21
CA PRO A 94 -22.08 10.94 -7.56
C PRO A 94 -21.63 12.11 -8.44
N GLY A 95 -20.36 12.07 -8.82
CA GLY A 95 -19.70 13.16 -9.55
C GLY A 95 -18.69 13.87 -8.66
N LEU A 96 -17.41 13.60 -8.94
CA LEU A 96 -16.24 14.38 -8.55
C LEU A 96 -15.79 14.43 -7.06
N PHE A 97 -14.53 14.04 -6.85
CA PHE A 97 -13.54 14.75 -6.00
C PHE A 97 -13.90 15.08 -4.52
N GLU A 98 -13.99 14.09 -3.63
CA GLU A 98 -13.76 14.38 -2.18
C GLU A 98 -12.45 13.78 -1.67
N GLY A 99 -12.07 12.62 -2.22
CA GLY A 99 -10.75 12.05 -2.02
C GLY A 99 -9.58 12.88 -2.48
N ALA A 100 -9.72 13.44 -3.68
CA ALA A 100 -8.76 14.38 -4.24
C ALA A 100 -8.64 15.63 -3.35
N TRP A 101 -9.73 16.05 -2.68
CA TRP A 101 -9.79 17.26 -1.85
C TRP A 101 -9.00 17.18 -0.53
N LYS A 102 -8.90 16.01 0.12
CA LYS A 102 -8.01 15.86 1.29
C LYS A 102 -6.54 15.85 0.89
N SER A 103 -6.19 15.25 -0.24
CA SER A 103 -4.85 15.37 -0.82
C SER A 103 -4.50 16.79 -1.28
N LEU A 104 -5.49 17.69 -1.47
CA LEU A 104 -5.24 19.12 -1.73
C LEU A 104 -4.58 19.84 -0.54
N HIS A 105 -4.61 19.32 0.68
CA HIS A 105 -4.02 20.01 1.86
C HIS A 105 -2.57 19.60 2.14
N MET A 106 -1.96 18.84 1.24
CA MET A 106 -0.56 18.46 1.39
C MET A 106 0.37 19.66 1.27
N GLU A 107 1.23 19.78 2.28
CA GLU A 107 2.43 20.60 2.21
C GLU A 107 3.18 20.37 0.90
N LYS A 108 3.53 21.49 0.26
CA LYS A 108 4.40 21.83 -0.90
C LYS A 108 5.56 20.88 -1.33
N VAL A 109 5.62 19.59 -1.00
CA VAL A 109 6.90 18.88 -0.84
C VAL A 109 6.99 17.49 -1.48
N LEU A 110 6.08 17.05 -2.36
CA LEU A 110 6.30 15.80 -3.11
C LEU A 110 5.81 15.83 -4.55
N ASP A 111 6.50 15.06 -5.40
CA ASP A 111 6.09 14.75 -6.77
C ASP A 111 5.84 13.22 -6.85
N GLY A 112 4.71 12.78 -7.42
CA GLY A 112 4.33 11.37 -7.43
C GLY A 112 2.96 11.05 -8.01
N VAL A 113 2.47 9.85 -7.71
CA VAL A 113 1.12 9.38 -8.05
C VAL A 113 0.48 8.67 -6.86
N ALA A 114 -0.79 8.97 -6.61
CA ALA A 114 -1.62 8.27 -5.64
C ALA A 114 -2.67 7.42 -6.36
N ILE A 115 -2.81 6.16 -5.96
CA ILE A 115 -3.71 5.19 -6.60
C ILE A 115 -4.56 4.51 -5.53
N THR A 116 -5.84 4.30 -5.79
CA THR A 116 -6.71 3.47 -4.95
C THR A 116 -7.20 2.27 -5.74
N PHE A 117 -7.02 1.08 -5.19
CA PHE A 117 -7.55 -0.18 -5.69
C PHE A 117 -8.79 -0.55 -4.87
N GLY A 118 -9.88 -0.86 -5.58
CA GLY A 118 -11.08 -1.42 -4.99
C GLY A 118 -10.89 -2.88 -4.58
N PRO A 119 -11.92 -3.50 -3.95
CA PRO A 119 -11.78 -4.85 -3.42
C PRO A 119 -11.67 -5.94 -4.47
N ASP A 120 -12.01 -5.63 -5.73
CA ASP A 120 -11.81 -6.51 -6.89
C ASP A 120 -10.43 -6.31 -7.53
N GLY A 121 -9.55 -5.51 -6.91
CA GLY A 121 -8.21 -5.22 -7.40
C GLY A 121 -8.17 -4.21 -8.55
N LYS A 122 -9.32 -3.66 -8.97
CA LYS A 122 -9.36 -2.63 -10.02
C LYS A 122 -9.01 -1.27 -9.47
N VAL A 123 -8.37 -0.44 -10.29
CA VAL A 123 -8.12 0.95 -9.93
C VAL A 123 -9.41 1.73 -9.94
N MET A 124 -9.68 2.43 -8.84
CA MET A 124 -10.80 3.34 -8.67
C MET A 124 -10.41 4.79 -8.96
N LEU A 125 -9.17 5.16 -8.63
CA LEU A 125 -8.64 6.51 -8.76
C LEU A 125 -7.14 6.47 -8.99
N LEU A 126 -6.64 7.35 -9.87
CA LEU A 126 -5.23 7.69 -9.99
C LEU A 126 -5.10 9.20 -10.07
N ALA A 127 -4.38 9.79 -9.11
CA ALA A 127 -4.06 11.21 -9.10
C ALA A 127 -2.56 11.44 -9.31
N VAL A 128 -2.22 12.37 -10.20
CA VAL A 128 -0.86 12.87 -10.41
C VAL A 128 -0.63 14.07 -9.48
N LEU A 129 0.49 14.05 -8.75
CA LEU A 129 0.86 15.04 -7.75
C LEU A 129 2.18 15.66 -8.18
N VAL A 130 2.23 16.92 -8.63
CA VAL A 130 3.51 17.58 -8.94
C VAL A 130 3.52 18.98 -8.36
N GLY A 131 4.57 19.39 -7.66
CA GLY A 131 4.79 20.78 -7.27
C GLY A 131 3.78 21.40 -6.28
N GLY A 132 2.91 20.61 -5.65
CA GLY A 132 1.87 21.09 -4.73
C GLY A 132 0.50 21.33 -5.39
N GLN A 133 -0.38 22.08 -4.71
CA GLN A 133 -1.81 22.28 -5.05
C GLN A 133 -2.08 22.63 -6.53
N ASP A 134 -1.22 23.44 -7.14
CA ASP A 134 -1.50 24.04 -8.46
C ASP A 134 -1.35 23.05 -9.64
N LYS A 135 -0.84 21.84 -9.40
CA LYS A 135 -0.58 20.83 -10.44
C LYS A 135 -0.95 19.43 -9.97
N MET A 136 -2.14 19.32 -9.38
CA MET A 136 -2.82 18.05 -9.14
C MET A 136 -3.89 17.82 -10.19
N PHE A 137 -3.91 16.64 -10.79
CA PHE A 137 -4.97 16.24 -11.71
C PHE A 137 -5.16 14.73 -11.72
N ASP A 138 -6.37 14.29 -12.05
CA ASP A 138 -6.71 12.88 -12.10
C ASP A 138 -6.53 12.32 -13.51
N LEU A 139 -6.12 11.06 -13.57
CA LEU A 139 -6.18 10.24 -14.79
C LEU A 139 -7.38 9.30 -14.69
N MET A 140 -8.08 9.11 -15.80
CA MET A 140 -9.23 8.21 -15.88
C MET A 140 -8.76 6.76 -16.03
N GLY A 141 -9.63 5.79 -15.75
CA GLY A 141 -9.29 4.37 -15.85
C GLY A 141 -8.81 3.91 -17.23
N SER A 142 -9.17 4.62 -18.30
CA SER A 142 -8.70 4.38 -19.68
C SER A 142 -7.26 4.84 -19.93
N ASP A 143 -6.74 5.72 -19.08
CA ASP A 143 -5.53 6.49 -19.33
C ASP A 143 -4.27 5.75 -18.85
N PHE A 144 -4.48 4.66 -18.11
CA PHE A 144 -3.42 3.84 -17.56
C PHE A 144 -3.77 2.36 -17.60
N VAL A 145 -2.73 1.54 -17.46
CA VAL A 145 -2.82 0.09 -17.33
C VAL A 145 -2.17 -0.29 -16.01
N ALA A 146 -2.96 -0.89 -15.12
CA ALA A 146 -2.51 -1.44 -13.86
C ALA A 146 -2.55 -2.97 -13.90
N GLU A 147 -1.41 -3.60 -13.66
CA GLU A 147 -1.27 -5.06 -13.55
C GLU A 147 -0.98 -5.40 -12.09
N VAL A 148 -2.02 -5.75 -11.33
CA VAL A 148 -1.91 -6.11 -9.91
C VAL A 148 -1.85 -7.63 -9.78
N LYS A 149 -0.74 -8.14 -9.24
CA LYS A 149 -0.55 -9.58 -8.99
C LYS A 149 -1.06 -9.99 -7.60
N SER A 150 -0.99 -9.09 -6.64
CA SER A 150 -1.51 -9.28 -5.29
C SER A 150 -1.88 -7.93 -4.69
N ALA A 151 -3.00 -7.88 -3.95
CA ALA A 151 -3.50 -6.70 -3.25
C ALA A 151 -3.43 -6.87 -1.71
N GLY A 152 -2.78 -7.92 -1.20
CA GLY A 152 -2.66 -8.19 0.23
C GLY A 152 -2.09 -9.58 0.52
N PRO A 153 -1.26 -9.75 1.58
CA PRO A 153 -0.77 -8.74 2.53
C PRO A 153 0.31 -7.81 1.95
N ARG A 154 0.77 -8.09 0.73
CA ARG A 154 1.66 -7.22 -0.05
C ARG A 154 0.95 -6.80 -1.32
N LEU A 155 1.07 -5.52 -1.65
CA LEU A 155 0.63 -4.98 -2.92
C LEU A 155 1.78 -5.10 -3.92
N VAL A 156 1.60 -5.95 -4.92
CA VAL A 156 2.61 -6.24 -5.96
C VAL A 156 2.02 -5.99 -7.33
N GLY A 157 2.67 -5.16 -8.13
CA GLY A 157 2.15 -4.85 -9.45
C GLY A 157 3.00 -3.91 -10.28
N LYS A 158 2.45 -3.58 -11.44
CA LYS A 158 2.99 -2.60 -12.39
C LYS A 158 1.91 -1.60 -12.75
N LEU A 159 2.35 -0.39 -13.06
CA LEU A 159 1.49 0.69 -13.51
C LEU A 159 2.17 1.42 -14.65
N ARG A 160 1.43 1.70 -15.71
CA ARG A 160 1.90 2.54 -16.81
C ARG A 160 0.78 3.36 -17.41
N THR A 161 1.09 4.46 -18.09
CA THR A 161 0.10 5.12 -18.96
C THR A 161 -0.27 4.19 -20.12
N ALA A 162 -1.50 4.34 -20.63
CA ALA A 162 -2.01 3.54 -21.74
C ALA A 162 -1.22 3.80 -23.03
N THR A 163 -0.86 5.06 -23.25
CA THR A 163 0.06 5.56 -24.27
C THR A 163 1.22 6.31 -23.62
N ASP A 164 2.35 6.45 -24.31
CA ASP A 164 3.52 7.16 -23.78
C ASP A 164 4.10 8.14 -24.81
N PRO A 165 4.00 9.47 -24.59
CA PRO A 165 3.23 10.11 -23.51
C PRO A 165 1.72 10.07 -23.78
N LEU A 166 0.93 9.98 -22.71
CA LEU A 166 -0.49 10.28 -22.71
C LEU A 166 -0.70 11.80 -22.79
N ASP A 167 -1.53 12.25 -23.72
CA ASP A 167 -1.93 13.66 -23.82
C ASP A 167 -3.27 13.86 -23.11
N THR A 168 -3.28 14.66 -22.04
CA THR A 168 -4.49 14.98 -21.26
C THR A 168 -5.21 16.24 -21.78
N GLY A 169 -4.71 16.84 -22.88
CA GLY A 169 -5.14 18.14 -23.40
C GLY A 169 -4.52 19.34 -22.69
N SER A 170 -4.09 19.18 -21.44
CA SER A 170 -3.39 20.20 -20.64
C SER A 170 -1.94 19.85 -20.33
N SER A 171 -1.58 18.58 -20.40
CA SER A 171 -0.24 18.08 -20.08
C SER A 171 0.08 16.80 -20.83
N LYS A 172 1.37 16.51 -20.96
CA LYS A 172 1.87 15.22 -21.47
C LYS A 172 2.41 14.39 -20.33
N VAL A 173 1.78 13.25 -20.08
CA VAL A 173 2.04 12.40 -18.92
C VAL A 173 2.58 11.06 -19.38
N GLY A 174 3.72 10.65 -18.86
CA GLY A 174 4.23 9.28 -19.00
C GLY A 174 4.33 8.67 -17.62
N LEU A 175 3.86 7.44 -17.44
CA LEU A 175 4.05 6.70 -16.19
C LEU A 175 4.55 5.32 -16.53
N GLN A 176 5.59 4.88 -15.81
CA GLN A 176 6.02 3.49 -15.80
C GLN A 176 6.61 3.18 -14.44
N ALA A 177 5.96 2.29 -13.69
CA ALA A 177 6.37 1.91 -12.35
C ALA A 177 6.11 0.43 -12.08
N SER A 178 6.94 -0.15 -11.23
CA SER A 178 6.74 -1.45 -10.59
C SER A 178 6.83 -1.26 -9.08
N PHE A 179 5.99 -1.94 -8.33
CA PHE A 179 5.93 -1.85 -6.87
C PHE A 179 5.76 -3.24 -6.26
N ASP A 180 6.39 -3.41 -5.10
CA ASP A 180 6.22 -4.54 -4.19
C ASP A 180 6.32 -3.98 -2.77
N VAL A 181 5.17 -3.70 -2.17
CA VAL A 181 5.09 -2.99 -0.90
C VAL A 181 4.18 -3.73 0.09
N PRO A 182 4.51 -3.75 1.39
CA PRO A 182 3.56 -4.23 2.39
C PRO A 182 2.31 -3.33 2.38
N ALA A 183 1.13 -3.94 2.38
CA ALA A 183 -0.13 -3.23 2.53
C ALA A 183 -0.52 -3.27 4.01
N THR A 184 -0.17 -2.21 4.74
CA THR A 184 -0.41 -2.15 6.18
C THR A 184 -1.87 -1.79 6.47
N ASN A 185 -2.48 -2.48 7.44
CA ASN A 185 -3.80 -2.08 7.91
C ASN A 185 -3.73 -0.72 8.58
N LEU A 186 -4.58 0.21 8.15
CA LEU A 186 -4.98 1.31 9.02
C LEU A 186 -5.69 0.72 10.23
N LYS A 187 -5.01 0.71 11.37
CA LYS A 187 -5.65 0.55 12.68
C LYS A 187 -6.27 1.87 13.11
#